data_AF-A0A1H9TC44-F1
#
_entry.id   AF-A0A1H9TC44-F1
#
_cell.length_a   1.000
_cell.length_b   1.000
_cell.length_c   1.000
_cell.angle_alpha   90.00
_cell.angle_beta   90.00
_cell.angle_gamma   90.00
#
_symmetry.space_group_name_H-M   'P 1'
#
loop_
_entity.id
_entity.type
_entity.pdbx_description
1 polymer ?
#
loop_
_entity_poly.entity_id
_entity_poly.type
_entity_poly.pdbx_seq_one_letter_code
_entity_poly.pdbx_strand_id
1 'polypeptide(L)'
;MGDRQSETESRPVIEQLMGRFNSADRRRILGHIVASYLRYIHPGDVPPDLVSALKGDDLDAISRQAVARMEERDDLLLDAYEREENNSSVAYLSDVYSLATAAATIAHKEPKEMHLLTFMDGIAAFTTDPQVDIQKAIDQWFGKE
;
A
#
# COMPACT_ATOMS: atom_id res chain seq x y z
N MET A 1 24.03 5.07 -0.57
CA MET A 1 24.28 3.93 0.33
C MET A 1 23.30 4.04 1.49
N GLY A 2 22.07 3.56 1.32
CA GLY A 2 21.04 3.71 2.33
C GLY A 2 19.83 2.85 2.03
N ASP A 3 20.01 1.55 1.82
CA ASP A 3 18.89 0.64 1.49
C ASP A 3 18.93 -0.72 2.20
N ARG A 4 20.05 -1.09 2.86
CA ARG A 4 20.15 -2.42 3.49
C ARG A 4 19.56 -2.52 4.89
N GLN A 5 19.36 -1.40 5.60
CA GLN A 5 18.77 -1.42 6.94
C GLN A 5 17.26 -1.64 6.90
N SER A 6 16.52 -0.95 6.02
CA SER A 6 15.07 -1.12 5.88
C SER A 6 14.66 -2.52 5.37
N GLU A 7 15.43 -3.12 4.46
CA GLU A 7 15.20 -4.52 4.02
C GLU A 7 15.40 -5.53 5.16
N THR A 8 16.39 -5.30 6.03
CA THR A 8 16.70 -6.24 7.12
C THR A 8 15.66 -6.18 8.24
N GLU A 9 15.11 -4.99 8.51
CA GLU A 9 14.08 -4.80 9.53
C GLU A 9 12.72 -5.32 9.08
N SER A 10 12.37 -5.19 7.80
CA SER A 10 11.05 -5.58 7.26
C SER A 10 10.84 -7.11 7.15
N ARG A 11 11.93 -7.87 7.14
CA ARG A 11 11.97 -9.29 6.85
C ARG A 11 11.15 -10.19 7.81
N PRO A 12 11.15 -9.99 9.14
CA PRO A 12 10.41 -10.87 10.06
C PRO A 12 8.91 -10.89 9.82
N VAL A 13 8.29 -9.72 9.56
CA VAL A 13 6.84 -9.63 9.34
C VAL A 13 6.47 -10.21 7.97
N ILE A 14 7.32 -10.02 6.97
CA ILE A 14 7.14 -10.61 5.64
C ILE A 14 7.26 -12.13 5.69
N GLU A 15 8.26 -12.67 6.40
CA GLU A 15 8.40 -14.11 6.62
C GLU A 15 7.18 -14.68 7.37
N GLN A 16 6.66 -13.96 8.36
CA GLN A 16 5.44 -14.33 9.06
C GLN A 16 4.23 -14.35 8.12
N LEU A 17 4.06 -13.32 7.29
CA LEU A 17 3.00 -13.25 6.28
C LEU A 17 3.09 -14.41 5.30
N MET A 18 4.29 -14.69 4.77
CA MET A 18 4.52 -15.74 3.78
C MET A 18 4.42 -17.15 4.36
N GLY A 19 4.84 -17.35 5.61
CA GLY A 19 4.91 -18.66 6.26
C GLY A 19 3.63 -19.10 6.98
N ARG A 20 2.83 -18.16 7.47
CA ARG A 20 1.63 -18.46 8.28
C ARG A 20 0.31 -18.28 7.55
N PHE A 21 0.25 -17.42 6.53
CA PHE A 21 -1.02 -17.03 5.91
C PHE A 21 -1.09 -17.44 4.45
N ASN A 22 -2.24 -17.97 4.05
CA ASN A 22 -2.51 -18.24 2.63
C ASN A 22 -2.64 -16.91 1.86
N SER A 23 -2.64 -16.99 0.52
CA SER A 23 -2.66 -15.79 -0.33
C SER A 23 -3.89 -14.92 -0.13
N ALA A 24 -5.06 -15.50 0.17
CA ALA A 24 -6.28 -14.73 0.40
C ALA A 24 -6.21 -13.94 1.69
N ASP A 25 -5.72 -14.54 2.77
CA ASP A 25 -5.55 -13.88 4.06
C ASP A 25 -4.49 -12.78 4.00
N ARG A 26 -3.38 -13.01 3.28
CA ARG A 26 -2.40 -11.97 2.99
C ARG A 26 -3.06 -10.77 2.30
N ARG A 27 -3.81 -11.00 1.20
CA ARG A 27 -4.50 -9.91 0.48
C ARG A 27 -5.49 -9.14 1.37
N ARG A 28 -6.21 -9.82 2.26
CA ARG A 28 -7.12 -9.17 3.22
C ARG A 28 -6.38 -8.29 4.24
N ILE A 29 -5.29 -8.78 4.81
CA ILE A 29 -4.45 -8.01 5.74
C ILE A 29 -3.97 -6.72 5.05
N LEU A 30 -3.41 -6.84 3.84
CA LEU A 30 -2.92 -5.70 3.06
C LEU A 30 -4.06 -4.70 2.74
N GLY A 31 -5.23 -5.20 2.33
CA GLY A 31 -6.40 -4.37 2.05
C GLY A 31 -6.88 -3.57 3.25
N HIS A 32 -6.91 -4.19 4.43
CA HIS A 32 -7.29 -3.51 5.67
C HIS A 32 -6.35 -2.35 6.02
N ILE A 33 -5.05 -2.59 5.89
CA ILE A 33 -4.03 -1.59 6.17
C ILE A 33 -4.17 -0.40 5.20
N VAL A 34 -4.30 -0.66 3.89
CA VAL A 34 -4.51 0.41 2.89
C VAL A 34 -5.78 1.21 3.18
N ALA A 35 -6.87 0.54 3.55
CA ALA A 35 -8.12 1.21 3.90
C ALA A 35 -7.96 2.16 5.10
N SER A 36 -7.08 1.84 6.05
CA SER A 36 -6.77 2.70 7.21
C SER A 36 -6.05 3.99 6.83
N TYR A 37 -5.31 3.97 5.71
CA TYR A 37 -4.54 5.10 5.20
C TYR A 37 -5.31 6.01 4.24
N LEU A 38 -6.49 5.60 3.77
CA LEU A 38 -7.36 6.43 2.92
C LEU A 38 -7.67 7.80 3.54
N ARG A 39 -7.67 7.91 4.88
CA ARG A 39 -7.95 9.17 5.59
C ARG A 39 -6.89 10.26 5.39
N TYR A 40 -5.69 9.90 4.96
CA TYR A 40 -4.60 10.84 4.71
C TYR A 40 -4.65 11.43 3.31
N ILE A 41 -5.45 10.84 2.41
CA ILE A 41 -5.64 11.32 1.06
C ILE A 41 -6.99 12.04 0.96
N HIS A 42 -7.00 13.17 0.25
CA HIS A 42 -8.23 13.88 -0.04
C HIS A 42 -9.24 12.96 -0.79
N PRO A 43 -10.52 12.90 -0.38
CA PRO A 43 -11.48 11.94 -0.94
C PRO A 43 -11.72 12.07 -2.45
N GLY A 44 -11.49 13.25 -3.03
CA GLY A 44 -11.60 13.47 -4.47
C GLY A 44 -10.47 12.84 -5.28
N ASP A 45 -9.36 12.48 -4.63
CA ASP A 45 -8.16 11.96 -5.26
C ASP A 45 -8.08 10.43 -5.21
N VAL A 46 -8.92 9.80 -4.40
CA VAL A 46 -9.15 8.36 -4.44
C VAL A 46 -10.40 8.09 -5.27
N PRO A 47 -10.31 7.30 -6.35
CA PRO A 47 -11.49 6.94 -7.13
C PRO A 47 -12.58 6.33 -6.23
N PRO A 48 -13.85 6.75 -6.34
CA PRO A 48 -14.95 6.19 -5.55
C PRO A 48 -15.05 4.66 -5.67
N ASP A 49 -14.72 4.13 -6.84
CA ASP A 49 -14.68 2.69 -7.11
C ASP A 49 -13.60 1.98 -6.29
N LEU A 50 -12.42 2.60 -6.12
CA LEU A 50 -11.35 2.06 -5.27
C LEU A 50 -11.76 2.08 -3.79
N VAL A 51 -12.40 3.16 -3.33
CA VAL A 51 -12.95 3.24 -1.96
C VAL A 51 -14.03 2.18 -1.74
N SER A 52 -14.92 2.00 -2.71
CA SER A 52 -15.97 0.98 -2.65
C SER A 52 -15.38 -0.42 -2.62
N ALA A 53 -14.37 -0.70 -3.46
CA ALA A 53 -13.70 -1.98 -3.50
C ALA A 53 -12.95 -2.29 -2.20
N LEU A 54 -12.25 -1.29 -1.62
CA LEU A 54 -11.56 -1.41 -0.33
C LEU A 54 -12.53 -1.64 0.84
N LYS A 55 -13.74 -1.08 0.80
CA LYS A 55 -14.78 -1.31 1.82
C LYS A 55 -15.52 -2.64 1.63
N GLY A 56 -15.62 -3.12 0.40
CA GLY A 56 -16.32 -4.36 0.05
C GLY A 56 -15.44 -5.60 0.05
N ASP A 57 -14.16 -5.49 0.42
CA ASP A 57 -13.14 -6.53 0.30
C ASP A 57 -13.08 -7.16 -1.13
N ASP A 58 -13.41 -6.38 -2.16
CA ASP A 58 -13.34 -6.83 -3.56
C ASP A 58 -11.90 -6.69 -4.06
N LEU A 59 -11.08 -7.69 -3.73
CA LEU A 59 -9.65 -7.72 -4.00
C LEU A 59 -9.29 -7.59 -5.50
N ASP A 60 -10.19 -7.99 -6.40
CA ASP A 60 -9.97 -7.93 -7.85
C ASP A 60 -10.39 -6.56 -8.41
N ALA A 61 -11.36 -5.88 -7.79
CA ALA A 61 -11.67 -4.49 -8.11
C ALA A 61 -10.62 -3.52 -7.53
N ILE A 62 -10.15 -3.74 -6.28
CA ILE A 62 -9.05 -2.97 -5.65
C ILE A 62 -7.84 -2.96 -6.59
N SER A 63 -7.46 -4.14 -7.06
CA SER A 63 -6.37 -4.39 -8.01
C SER A 63 -6.42 -3.49 -9.25
N ARG A 64 -7.49 -3.60 -10.04
CA ARG A 64 -7.60 -2.90 -11.32
C ARG A 64 -7.57 -1.39 -11.16
N GLN A 65 -8.26 -0.90 -10.13
CA GLN A 65 -8.38 0.53 -9.87
C GLN A 65 -7.09 1.12 -9.32
N ALA A 66 -6.37 0.38 -8.47
CA ALA A 66 -5.10 0.82 -7.91
C ALA A 66 -3.98 0.94 -8.95
N VAL A 67 -3.86 -0.03 -9.87
CA VAL A 67 -2.85 0.01 -10.95
C VAL A 67 -3.08 1.20 -11.87
N ALA A 68 -4.31 1.38 -12.36
CA ALA A 68 -4.65 2.51 -13.22
C ALA A 68 -4.36 3.85 -12.53
N ARG A 69 -4.62 3.94 -11.22
CA ARG A 69 -4.36 5.15 -10.44
C ARG A 69 -2.87 5.40 -10.19
N MET A 70 -2.09 4.34 -10.01
CA MET A 70 -0.63 4.41 -9.87
C MET A 70 -0.02 4.98 -11.16
N GLU A 71 -0.40 4.43 -12.32
CA GLU A 71 0.08 4.89 -13.63
C GLU A 71 -0.29 6.37 -13.88
N GLU A 72 -1.55 6.76 -13.67
CA GLU A 72 -1.98 8.16 -13.82
C GLU A 72 -1.22 9.13 -12.90
N ARG A 73 -0.87 8.69 -11.69
CA ARG A 73 -0.15 9.54 -10.72
C ARG A 73 1.34 9.61 -10.98
N ASP A 74 1.94 8.56 -11.53
CA ASP A 74 3.34 8.56 -11.97
C ASP A 74 3.53 9.62 -13.08
N ASP A 75 2.63 9.63 -14.06
CA ASP A 75 2.63 10.64 -15.13
C ASP A 75 2.51 12.07 -14.58
N LEU A 76 1.62 12.30 -13.62
CA LEU A 76 1.44 13.62 -12.99
C LEU A 76 2.63 14.05 -12.13
N LEU A 77 3.31 13.10 -11.48
CA LEU A 77 4.53 13.37 -10.71
C LEU A 77 5.67 13.80 -11.63
N LEU A 78 5.88 13.06 -12.72
CA LEU A 78 6.87 13.40 -13.74
C LEU A 78 6.64 14.82 -14.28
N ASP A 79 5.39 15.13 -14.65
CA ASP A 79 4.98 16.47 -15.09
C ASP A 79 5.26 17.56 -14.04
N ALA A 80 4.97 17.30 -12.77
CA ALA A 80 5.16 18.27 -11.68
C ALA A 80 6.65 18.54 -11.40
N TYR A 81 7.49 17.50 -11.50
CA TYR A 81 8.95 17.65 -11.40
C TYR A 81 9.51 18.47 -12.56
N GLU A 82 9.02 18.26 -13.79
CA GLU A 82 9.45 19.03 -14.96
C GLU A 82 9.04 20.51 -14.89
N ARG A 83 7.93 20.82 -14.21
CA ARG A 83 7.39 22.18 -14.06
C ARG A 83 7.90 22.95 -12.85
N GLU A 84 8.82 22.37 -12.07
CA GLU A 84 9.31 22.92 -10.80
C GLU A 84 8.16 23.33 -9.85
N GLU A 85 7.09 22.52 -9.79
CA GLU A 85 6.00 22.78 -8.86
C GLU A 85 6.49 22.81 -7.41
N ASN A 86 5.75 23.51 -6.54
CA ASN A 86 6.15 23.63 -5.15
C ASN A 86 6.20 22.26 -4.45
N ASN A 87 7.07 22.16 -3.45
CA ASN A 87 7.31 20.91 -2.71
C ASN A 87 6.05 20.29 -2.09
N SER A 88 5.02 21.09 -1.78
CA SER A 88 3.78 20.59 -1.19
C SER A 88 2.89 19.87 -2.20
N SER A 89 2.83 20.34 -3.46
CA SER A 89 2.10 19.67 -4.55
C SER A 89 2.75 18.32 -4.88
N VAL A 90 4.08 18.33 -5.03
CA VAL A 90 4.87 17.12 -5.32
C VAL A 90 4.77 16.10 -4.20
N ALA A 91 4.89 16.52 -2.93
CA ALA A 91 4.74 15.63 -1.79
C ALA A 91 3.34 14.97 -1.75
N TYR A 92 2.28 15.75 -2.00
CA TYR A 92 0.92 15.22 -2.04
C TYR A 92 0.72 14.20 -3.17
N LEU A 93 1.19 14.50 -4.39
CA LEU A 93 1.13 13.56 -5.51
C LEU A 93 1.92 12.27 -5.20
N SER A 94 3.06 12.39 -4.52
CA SER A 94 3.87 11.26 -4.08
C SER A 94 3.12 10.38 -3.08
N ASP A 95 2.40 10.98 -2.14
CA ASP A 95 1.58 10.23 -1.18
C ASP A 95 0.49 9.43 -1.90
N VAL A 96 -0.25 10.06 -2.83
CA VAL A 96 -1.29 9.36 -3.61
C VAL A 96 -0.70 8.21 -4.42
N TYR A 97 0.46 8.41 -5.05
CA TYR A 97 1.18 7.38 -5.78
C TYR A 97 1.63 6.23 -4.88
N SER A 98 2.19 6.52 -3.71
CA SER A 98 2.63 5.51 -2.74
C SER A 98 1.46 4.65 -2.23
N LEU A 99 0.31 5.26 -1.96
CA LEU A 99 -0.89 4.52 -1.57
C LEU A 99 -1.43 3.65 -2.72
N ALA A 100 -1.44 4.16 -3.95
CA ALA A 100 -1.86 3.40 -5.12
C ALA A 100 -0.93 2.21 -5.40
N THR A 101 0.39 2.42 -5.25
CA THR A 101 1.41 1.36 -5.34
C THR A 101 1.16 0.27 -4.29
N ALA A 102 0.94 0.63 -3.03
CA ALA A 102 0.61 -0.34 -1.99
C ALA A 102 -0.68 -1.11 -2.33
N ALA A 103 -1.73 -0.41 -2.75
CA ALA A 103 -3.00 -1.03 -3.13
C ALA A 103 -2.86 -1.98 -4.34
N ALA A 104 -1.98 -1.65 -5.31
CA ALA A 104 -1.72 -2.48 -6.47
C ALA A 104 -1.11 -3.84 -6.08
N THR A 105 -0.35 -3.94 -4.99
CA THR A 105 0.21 -5.22 -4.55
C THR A 105 -0.86 -6.25 -4.15
N ILE A 106 -2.05 -5.78 -3.75
CA ILE A 106 -3.22 -6.62 -3.41
C ILE A 106 -3.74 -7.34 -4.67
N ALA A 107 -3.41 -6.85 -5.87
CA ALA A 107 -3.74 -7.47 -7.14
C ALA A 107 -3.15 -8.87 -7.33
N HIS A 108 -2.02 -9.13 -6.70
CA HIS A 108 -1.33 -10.39 -6.90
C HIS A 108 -2.09 -11.50 -6.18
N LYS A 109 -2.72 -12.39 -6.97
CA LYS A 109 -3.41 -13.59 -6.46
C LYS A 109 -2.51 -14.44 -5.56
N GLU A 110 -1.22 -14.43 -5.84
CA GLU A 110 -0.17 -15.01 -5.02
C GLU A 110 0.92 -13.95 -4.78
N PRO A 111 0.79 -13.14 -3.70
CA PRO A 111 1.81 -12.17 -3.35
C PRO A 111 3.13 -12.90 -3.09
N LYS A 112 4.19 -12.47 -3.75
CA LYS A 112 5.56 -12.91 -3.45
C LYS A 112 6.17 -11.93 -2.46
N GLU A 113 7.28 -12.33 -1.85
CA GLU A 113 8.07 -11.50 -0.93
C GLU A 113 8.31 -10.09 -1.48
N MET A 114 8.71 -9.97 -2.74
CA MET A 114 8.92 -8.68 -3.41
C MET A 114 7.67 -7.79 -3.42
N HIS A 115 6.47 -8.36 -3.61
CA HIS A 115 5.23 -7.58 -3.57
C HIS A 115 4.92 -7.07 -2.16
N LEU A 116 5.27 -7.85 -1.13
CA LEU A 116 5.12 -7.43 0.26
C LEU A 116 6.13 -6.35 0.65
N LEU A 117 7.35 -6.40 0.11
CA LEU A 117 8.34 -5.32 0.24
C LEU A 117 7.81 -4.03 -0.41
N THR A 118 7.35 -4.10 -1.66
CA THR A 118 6.75 -2.94 -2.36
C THR A 118 5.56 -2.36 -1.61
N PHE A 119 4.75 -3.21 -0.98
CA PHE A 119 3.66 -2.76 -0.13
C PHE A 119 4.15 -1.95 1.06
N MET A 120 5.17 -2.46 1.77
CA MET A 120 5.76 -1.80 2.93
C MET A 120 6.36 -0.44 2.56
N ASP A 121 7.09 -0.38 1.46
CA ASP A 121 7.65 0.87 0.94
C ASP A 121 6.55 1.89 0.63
N GLY A 122 5.44 1.43 0.02
CA GLY A 122 4.30 2.28 -0.28
C GLY A 122 3.62 2.86 0.98
N ILE A 123 3.46 2.06 2.05
CA ILE A 123 2.84 2.58 3.27
C ILE A 123 3.81 3.36 4.16
N ALA A 124 5.12 3.22 3.98
CA ALA A 124 6.14 3.98 4.72
C ALA A 124 6.06 5.50 4.49
N ALA A 125 5.39 5.93 3.42
CA ALA A 125 5.05 7.35 3.22
C ALA A 125 4.13 7.90 4.32
N PHE A 126 3.36 7.05 5.00
CA PHE A 126 2.31 7.44 5.95
C PHE A 126 2.60 7.07 7.40
N THR A 127 3.61 6.24 7.66
CA THR A 127 3.94 5.73 9.00
C THR A 127 5.44 5.59 9.17
N THR A 128 5.91 5.82 10.40
CA THR A 128 7.33 5.64 10.74
C THR A 128 7.70 4.17 10.93
N ASP A 129 6.72 3.28 11.11
CA ASP A 129 6.96 1.86 11.30
C ASP A 129 5.83 1.00 10.67
N PRO A 130 5.96 0.70 9.36
CA PRO A 130 5.02 -0.17 8.64
C PRO A 130 4.80 -1.55 9.28
N GLN A 131 5.79 -2.08 10.00
CA GLN A 131 5.72 -3.42 10.59
C GLN A 131 4.73 -3.47 11.74
N VAL A 132 4.68 -2.41 12.55
CA VAL A 132 3.74 -2.29 13.66
C VAL A 132 2.30 -2.31 13.13
N ASP A 133 2.02 -1.65 12.01
CA ASP A 133 0.68 -1.61 11.45
C ASP A 133 0.27 -2.94 10.81
N ILE A 134 1.23 -3.63 10.17
CA ILE A 134 1.03 -5.02 9.71
C ILE A 134 0.74 -5.95 10.90
N GLN A 135 1.53 -5.85 11.98
CA GLN A 135 1.36 -6.69 13.16
C GLN A 135 0.01 -6.45 13.84
N LYS A 136 -0.41 -5.19 13.98
CA LYS A 136 -1.74 -4.86 14.51
C LYS A 136 -2.87 -5.45 13.66
N ALA A 137 -2.75 -5.39 12.33
CA ALA A 137 -3.74 -5.95 11.43
C ALA A 137 -3.82 -7.49 11.57
N ILE A 138 -2.66 -8.14 11.70
CA ILE A 138 -2.58 -9.58 12.00
C ILE A 138 -3.27 -9.89 13.33
N ASP A 139 -2.93 -9.18 14.42
CA ASP A 139 -3.47 -9.43 15.75
C ASP A 139 -4.99 -9.21 15.81
N GLN A 140 -5.50 -8.21 15.10
CA GLN A 140 -6.93 -7.88 15.08
C GLN A 140 -7.77 -8.98 14.43
N TRP A 141 -7.25 -9.66 13.40
CA TRP A 141 -7.97 -10.68 12.64
C TRP A 141 -7.68 -12.11 13.08
N PHE A 142 -6.47 -12.36 13.60
CA PHE A 142 -5.97 -13.71 13.88
C PHE A 142 -5.41 -13.88 15.29
N GLY A 143 -5.37 -12.83 16.11
CA GLY A 143 -4.92 -12.86 17.51
C GLY A 143 -5.99 -13.25 18.53
N LYS A 144 -7.21 -13.61 18.07
CA LYS A 144 -8.26 -14.19 18.92
C LYS A 144 -8.31 -15.70 18.72
N GLU A 145 -7.27 -16.40 19.16
CA GLU A 145 -7.31 -17.83 19.46
C GLU A 145 -7.19 -18.03 20.97
#